data_AF-A0A358D880-F1
#
_entry.id   AF-A0A358D880-F1
#
_cell.length_a   1.000
_cell.length_b   1.000
_cell.length_c   1.000
_cell.angle_alpha   90.00
_cell.angle_beta   90.00
_cell.angle_gamma   90.00
#
_symmetry.space_group_name_H-M   'P 1'
#
loop_
_entity.id
_entity.type
_entity.pdbx_description
1 polymer ?
#
loop_
_entity_poly.entity_id
_entity_poly.type
_entity_poly.pdbx_seq_one_letter_code
_entity_poly.pdbx_strand_id
1 'polypeptide(L)'
;MTDVPITDHAGVTNAMLPEDSEELRELYRGFEREHLIPLWTQLDDLMPMVPQPKALPWLWRWNALRPLAERAGDLVPVGRGGERRAIGLANPGMGGRAYISPTL
;
A
#
# COMPACT_ATOMS: atom_id res chain seq x y z
N MET A 1 -22.10 21.12 10.80
CA MET A 1 -21.24 20.29 9.93
C MET A 1 -22.11 19.13 9.50
N THR A 2 -22.71 19.24 8.32
CA THR A 2 -23.76 18.33 7.85
C THR A 2 -23.10 17.03 7.42
N ASP A 3 -23.50 15.91 8.02
CA ASP A 3 -23.10 14.57 7.59
C ASP A 3 -23.63 14.35 6.17
N VAL A 4 -22.74 14.37 5.19
CA VAL A 4 -23.05 13.90 3.83
C VAL A 4 -22.95 12.38 3.90
N PRO A 5 -24.01 11.62 3.58
CA PRO A 5 -23.93 10.18 3.57
C PRO A 5 -22.89 9.76 2.53
N ILE A 6 -21.85 9.06 2.98
CA ILE A 6 -20.88 8.42 2.08
C ILE A 6 -21.62 7.26 1.42
N THR A 7 -21.92 7.40 0.14
CA THR A 7 -22.42 6.29 -0.67
C THR A 7 -21.28 5.30 -0.88
N ASP A 8 -21.41 4.10 -0.34
CA ASP A 8 -20.52 2.96 -0.55
C ASP A 8 -20.76 2.35 -1.96
N HIS A 9 -19.70 1.88 -2.63
CA HIS A 9 -19.81 1.11 -3.89
C HIS A 9 -20.46 -0.26 -3.67
N ALA A 10 -20.47 -0.78 -2.43
CA ALA A 10 -21.07 -2.07 -2.08
C ALA A 10 -22.57 -2.21 -2.45
N GLY A 11 -23.27 -1.10 -2.69
CA GLY A 11 -24.66 -1.09 -3.14
C GLY A 11 -24.85 -1.08 -4.67
N VAL A 12 -23.77 -0.99 -5.46
CA VAL A 12 -23.84 -0.86 -6.91
C VAL A 12 -23.59 -2.20 -7.59
N THR A 13 -24.61 -2.76 -8.24
CA THR A 13 -24.43 -3.92 -9.11
C THR A 13 -23.48 -3.58 -10.25
N ASN A 14 -22.36 -4.28 -10.35
CA ASN A 14 -21.41 -4.10 -11.45
C ASN A 14 -21.98 -4.65 -12.77
N ALA A 15 -22.67 -3.80 -13.52
CA ALA A 15 -23.25 -4.11 -14.83
C ALA A 15 -22.20 -4.32 -15.94
N MET A 16 -20.91 -4.09 -15.66
CA MET A 16 -19.80 -4.21 -16.60
C MET A 16 -19.09 -5.57 -16.50
N LEU A 17 -19.64 -6.53 -15.74
CA LEU A 17 -19.13 -7.91 -15.70
C LEU A 17 -19.77 -8.74 -16.82
N PRO A 18 -19.03 -9.04 -17.92
CA PRO A 18 -19.53 -9.91 -18.98
C PRO A 18 -19.60 -11.37 -18.54
N GLU A 19 -20.33 -12.18 -19.30
CA GLU A 19 -20.26 -13.65 -19.19
C GLU A 19 -18.85 -14.15 -19.58
N ASP A 20 -18.38 -15.20 -18.91
CA ASP A 20 -17.07 -15.80 -19.19
C ASP A 20 -17.10 -16.60 -20.50
N SER A 21 -16.68 -15.97 -21.60
CA SER A 21 -16.52 -16.57 -22.92
C SER A 21 -15.04 -16.71 -23.32
N GLU A 22 -14.74 -17.53 -24.33
CA GLU A 22 -13.35 -17.68 -24.80
C GLU A 22 -12.83 -16.38 -25.42
N GLU A 23 -13.67 -15.65 -26.14
CA GLU A 23 -13.35 -14.35 -26.73
C GLU A 23 -12.98 -13.32 -25.66
N LEU A 24 -13.67 -13.34 -24.51
CA LEU A 24 -13.34 -12.49 -23.37
C LEU A 24 -11.96 -12.82 -22.78
N ARG A 25 -11.63 -14.11 -22.65
CA ARG A 25 -10.31 -14.54 -22.16
C ARG A 25 -9.21 -14.17 -23.14
N GLU A 26 -9.44 -14.29 -24.45
CA GLU A 26 -8.51 -13.82 -25.48
C GLU A 26 -8.25 -12.32 -25.37
N LEU A 27 -9.30 -11.52 -25.15
CA LEU A 27 -9.18 -10.09 -24.91
C LEU A 27 -8.30 -9.80 -23.68
N TYR A 28 -8.54 -10.49 -22.56
CA TYR A 28 -7.77 -10.28 -21.32
C TYR A 28 -6.31 -10.72 -21.46
N ARG A 29 -6.03 -11.82 -22.17
CA ARG A 29 -4.65 -12.18 -22.57
C ARG A 29 -4.00 -11.10 -23.42
N GLY A 30 -4.77 -10.45 -24.29
CA GLY A 30 -4.34 -9.27 -25.05
C GLY A 30 -3.96 -8.10 -24.14
N PHE A 31 -4.77 -7.80 -23.11
CA PHE A 31 -4.44 -6.78 -22.13
C PHE A 31 -3.16 -7.09 -21.36
N GLU A 32 -2.99 -8.32 -20.88
CA GLU A 32 -1.78 -8.73 -20.15
C GLU A 32 -0.51 -8.53 -20.99
N ARG A 33 -0.55 -8.93 -22.26
CA ARG A 33 0.58 -8.77 -23.20
C ARG A 33 0.98 -7.31 -23.41
N GLU A 34 0.01 -6.40 -23.42
CA GLU A 34 0.24 -4.97 -23.64
C GLU A 34 0.33 -4.18 -22.32
N HIS A 35 0.41 -4.87 -21.17
CA HIS A 35 0.45 -4.27 -19.84
C HIS A 35 -0.74 -3.34 -19.53
N LEU A 36 -1.92 -3.68 -20.05
CA LEU A 36 -3.16 -2.94 -19.82
C LEU A 36 -3.94 -3.57 -18.66
N ILE A 37 -4.54 -2.73 -17.82
CA ILE A 37 -5.42 -3.15 -16.73
C ILE A 37 -6.80 -2.51 -16.95
N PRO A 38 -7.85 -3.29 -17.27
CA PRO A 38 -9.16 -2.75 -17.54
C PRO A 38 -9.83 -2.20 -16.27
N LEU A 39 -10.31 -0.96 -16.31
CA LEU A 39 -10.87 -0.26 -15.14
C LEU A 39 -12.12 -0.93 -14.55
N TRP A 40 -12.96 -1.59 -15.36
CA TRP A 40 -14.15 -2.31 -14.89
C TRP A 40 -13.84 -3.55 -14.04
N THR A 41 -12.56 -3.92 -13.91
CA THR A 41 -12.08 -4.94 -12.98
C THR A 41 -11.56 -4.37 -11.66
N GLN A 42 -11.53 -3.04 -11.50
CA GLN A 42 -10.81 -2.31 -10.44
C GLN A 42 -11.74 -1.34 -9.65
N LEU A 43 -12.98 -1.75 -9.35
CA LEU A 43 -13.98 -0.83 -8.79
C LEU A 43 -13.60 -0.25 -7.43
N ASP A 44 -13.12 -1.06 -6.49
CA ASP A 44 -13.01 -0.64 -5.09
C ASP A 44 -11.59 -0.20 -4.69
N ASP A 45 -10.56 -0.75 -5.34
CA ASP A 45 -9.16 -0.50 -4.94
C ASP A 45 -8.58 0.79 -5.51
N LEU A 46 -9.01 1.21 -6.71
CA LEU A 46 -8.41 2.36 -7.40
C LEU A 46 -9.08 3.69 -7.05
N MET A 47 -10.40 3.70 -6.84
CA MET A 47 -11.19 4.92 -6.60
C MET A 47 -12.05 4.77 -5.34
N PRO A 48 -11.43 4.65 -4.15
CA PRO A 48 -12.17 4.60 -2.91
C PRO A 48 -12.84 5.95 -2.65
N MET A 49 -14.07 5.92 -2.13
CA MET A 49 -14.87 7.13 -1.84
C MET A 49 -14.24 8.03 -0.77
N VAL A 50 -13.43 7.43 0.10
CA VAL A 50 -12.63 8.11 1.11
C VAL A 50 -11.22 7.52 1.14
N PRO A 51 -10.20 8.26 1.61
CA PRO A 51 -8.85 7.71 1.70
C PRO A 51 -8.79 6.42 2.54
N GLN A 52 -8.29 5.33 1.95
CA GLN A 52 -8.04 4.05 2.62
C GLN A 52 -6.53 3.77 2.65
N PRO A 53 -5.74 4.48 3.48
CA PRO A 53 -4.29 4.27 3.52
C PRO A 53 -3.97 2.89 4.10
N LYS A 54 -3.05 2.17 3.46
CA LYS A 54 -2.53 0.90 3.98
C LYS A 54 -1.74 1.08 5.28
N ALA A 55 -1.13 2.25 5.49
CA ALA A 55 -0.38 2.57 6.69
C ALA A 55 -1.29 2.57 7.92
N LEU A 56 -0.88 1.88 8.98
CA LEU A 56 -1.62 1.78 10.24
C LEU A 56 -1.19 2.87 11.23
N PRO A 57 -2.08 3.40 12.08
CA PRO A 57 -1.66 4.19 13.23
C PRO A 57 -0.73 3.37 14.12
N TRP A 58 0.48 3.88 14.35
CA TRP A 58 1.50 3.14 15.09
C TRP A 58 2.33 4.06 15.98
N LEU A 59 2.73 3.54 17.15
CA LEU A 59 3.52 4.27 18.14
C LEU A 59 4.87 3.57 18.35
N TRP A 60 5.96 4.25 17.99
CA TRP A 60 7.30 3.85 18.39
C TRP A 60 7.69 4.60 19.67
N ARG A 61 7.84 3.86 20.77
CA ARG A 61 8.22 4.43 22.06
C ARG A 61 9.72 4.65 22.11
N TRP A 62 10.14 5.87 22.46
CA TRP A 62 11.57 6.21 22.56
C TRP A 62 12.37 5.26 23.47
N ASN A 63 11.79 4.88 24.61
CA ASN A 63 12.43 3.95 25.55
C ASN A 63 12.68 2.55 24.96
N ALA A 64 11.96 2.16 23.92
CA ALA A 64 12.21 0.92 23.18
C ALA A 64 13.23 1.12 22.06
N LEU A 65 13.20 2.28 21.38
CA LEU A 65 14.11 2.58 20.26
C LEU A 65 15.54 2.84 20.70
N ARG A 66 15.72 3.62 21.77
CA ARG A 66 17.03 4.05 22.27
C ARG A 66 18.01 2.89 22.52
N PRO A 67 17.67 1.84 23.29
CA PRO A 67 18.61 0.74 23.53
C PRO A 67 18.97 -0.03 22.25
N LEU A 68 18.07 -0.09 21.27
CA LEU A 68 18.37 -0.70 19.96
C LEU A 68 19.37 0.14 19.17
N ALA A 69 19.21 1.46 19.19
CA ALA A 69 20.13 2.40 18.54
C ALA A 69 21.51 2.39 19.21
N GLU A 70 21.58 2.35 20.53
CA GLU A 70 22.84 2.21 21.29
C GLU A 70 23.55 0.90 20.94
N ARG A 71 22.82 -0.22 20.91
CA ARG A 71 23.38 -1.52 20.55
C ARG A 71 23.82 -1.60 19.08
N ALA A 72 23.13 -0.95 18.16
CA ALA A 72 23.60 -0.77 16.78
C ALA A 72 24.88 0.09 16.73
N GLY A 73 24.98 1.04 17.67
CA GLY A 73 26.17 1.84 18.00
C GLY A 73 27.44 1.01 18.17
N ASP A 74 27.32 -0.05 18.96
CA ASP A 74 28.43 -0.93 19.33
C ASP A 74 28.76 -1.97 18.25
N LEU A 75 27.74 -2.45 17.54
CA LEU A 75 27.86 -3.62 16.67
C LEU A 75 28.08 -3.31 15.19
N VAL A 76 27.64 -2.15 14.71
CA VAL A 76 27.64 -1.85 13.26
C VAL A 76 28.54 -0.65 12.97
N PRO A 77 29.69 -0.83 12.29
CA PRO A 77 30.56 0.29 11.92
C PRO A 77 29.88 1.19 10.87
N VAL A 78 30.27 2.47 10.84
CA VAL A 78 29.81 3.43 9.82
C VAL A 78 30.88 3.54 8.74
N GLY A 79 30.52 3.43 7.45
CA GLY A 79 31.47 3.46 6.35
C GLY A 79 30.81 3.59 4.96
N ARG A 80 31.63 3.55 3.91
CA ARG A 80 31.15 3.60 2.52
C ARG A 80 30.30 2.37 2.18
N GLY A 81 29.20 2.58 1.47
CA GLY A 81 28.21 1.55 1.13
C GLY A 81 26.93 1.58 1.97
N GLY A 82 26.90 2.36 3.06
CA GLY A 82 25.73 2.57 3.91
C GLY A 82 25.82 3.91 4.66
N GLU A 83 26.00 4.99 3.91
CA GLU A 83 26.42 6.36 4.30
C GLU A 83 25.97 6.91 5.66
N ARG A 84 24.86 6.39 6.21
CA ARG A 84 24.36 6.69 7.55
C ARG A 84 23.98 5.40 8.26
N ARG A 85 24.30 5.31 9.55
CA ARG A 85 23.72 4.32 10.46
C ARG A 85 22.40 4.86 11.02
N ALA A 86 21.37 4.76 10.21
CA ALA A 86 20.00 5.17 10.54
C ALA A 86 19.09 3.93 10.62
N ILE A 87 18.05 4.01 11.45
CA ILE A 87 17.04 2.96 11.60
C ILE A 87 15.73 3.52 11.06
N GLY A 88 15.25 2.97 9.95
CA GLY A 88 13.96 3.34 9.37
C GLY A 88 12.80 2.84 10.22
N LEU A 89 11.82 3.70 10.49
CA LEU A 89 10.58 3.30 11.14
C LEU A 89 9.65 2.67 10.10
N ALA A 90 9.53 1.34 10.14
CA ALA A 90 8.69 0.58 9.22
C ALA A 90 7.28 0.40 9.79
N ASN A 91 6.31 1.06 9.16
CA ASN A 91 4.90 0.91 9.52
C ASN A 91 4.41 -0.51 9.17
N PRO A 92 3.74 -1.24 10.08
CA PRO A 92 3.29 -2.61 9.81
C PRO A 92 2.36 -2.76 8.61
N GLY A 93 1.62 -1.69 8.26
CA GLY A 93 0.75 -1.65 7.09
C GLY A 93 1.46 -1.48 5.74
N MET A 94 2.78 -1.24 5.73
CA MET A 94 3.55 -0.91 4.52
C MET A 94 4.29 -2.11 3.89
N GLY A 95 3.90 -3.34 4.23
CA GLY A 95 4.38 -4.55 3.55
C GLY A 95 5.89 -4.80 3.70
N GLY A 96 6.46 -4.48 4.86
CA GLY A 96 7.88 -4.71 5.17
C GLY A 96 8.85 -3.69 4.59
N ARG A 97 8.36 -2.63 3.93
CA ARG A 97 9.20 -1.52 3.45
C ARG A 97 9.61 -0.63 4.62
N ALA A 98 10.77 0.02 4.52
CA ALA A 98 11.30 0.96 5.52
C ALA A 98 10.59 2.33 5.49
N TYR A 99 9.26 2.33 5.42
CA TYR A 99 8.42 3.51 5.27
C TYR A 99 7.54 3.73 6.50
N ILE A 100 7.53 4.97 6.99
CA ILE A 100 6.66 5.38 8.11
C ILE A 100 5.23 5.63 7.64
N SER A 101 5.07 6.12 6.41
CA SER A 101 3.80 6.43 5.75
C SER A 101 3.92 6.11 4.24
N PRO A 102 2.85 6.29 3.44
CA PRO A 102 2.92 6.05 1.99
C PRO A 102 3.83 7.02 1.21
N THR A 103 4.29 8.09 1.85
CA THR A 103 5.20 9.07 1.26
C THR A 103 6.62 8.90 1.83
N LEU A 104 7.62 9.22 1.01
CA LEU A 104 9.04 9.26 1.43
C LEU A 104 9.33 10.48 2.31
#